data_AF-A0A520IRR5-F1
#
_entry.id   AF-A0A520IRR5-F1
#
_cell.length_a   1.000
_cell.length_b   1.000
_cell.length_c   1.000
_cell.angle_alpha   90.00
_cell.angle_beta   90.00
_cell.angle_gamma   90.00
#
_symmetry.space_group_name_H-M   'P 1'
#
loop_
_entity.id
_entity.type
_entity.pdbx_description
1 polymer ?
#
loop_
_entity_poly.entity_id
_entity_poly.type
_entity_poly.pdbx_seq_one_letter_code
_entity_poly.pdbx_strand_id
1 'polypeptide(L)'
;VNYGLHPWMMIAPLLGLGGAALSVFGIRRGSETAAFAGSSASAIGIIATVGLSMFPFILPSSIDSHSSLTVWNASSSARTLGIMLVVTVVFLPIVLAYTAWAYKVMFGRVTAHEVATNPDFY
;
A
#
# COMPACT_ATOMS: atom_id res chain seq x y z
N VAL A 1 20.52 -10.13 -4.18
CA VAL A 1 21.28 -9.57 -5.32
C VAL A 1 20.80 -8.15 -5.69
N ASN A 2 19.49 -7.90 -5.84
CA ASN A 2 18.94 -6.55 -6.12
C ASN A 2 19.34 -5.47 -5.11
N TYR A 3 19.23 -5.72 -3.81
CA TYR A 3 19.59 -4.73 -2.76
C TYR A 3 21.09 -4.34 -2.75
N GLY A 4 21.96 -5.20 -3.28
CA GLY A 4 23.40 -4.90 -3.40
C GLY A 4 23.75 -4.10 -4.66
N LEU A 5 22.95 -4.20 -5.73
CA LEU A 5 23.12 -3.45 -6.97
C LEU A 5 22.43 -2.07 -6.94
N HIS A 6 21.35 -1.96 -6.17
CA HIS A 6 20.57 -0.74 -6.00
C HIS A 6 20.33 -0.45 -4.51
N PRO A 7 21.28 0.25 -3.84
CA PRO A 7 21.21 0.52 -2.40
C PRO A 7 19.93 1.26 -1.97
N TRP A 8 19.33 2.05 -2.87
CA TRP A 8 18.07 2.76 -2.62
C TRP A 8 16.90 1.81 -2.31
N MET A 9 16.93 0.56 -2.79
CA MET A 9 15.89 -0.42 -2.49
C MET A 9 15.82 -0.76 -1.01
N MET A 10 16.89 -0.55 -0.23
CA MET A 10 16.89 -0.74 1.23
C MET A 10 15.95 0.22 1.97
N ILE A 11 15.52 1.30 1.32
CA ILE A 11 14.54 2.24 1.89
C ILE A 11 13.22 1.53 2.18
N ALA A 12 12.81 0.55 1.36
CA ALA A 12 11.55 -0.18 1.55
C ALA A 12 11.51 -1.02 2.85
N PRO A 13 12.50 -1.91 3.14
CA PRO A 13 12.51 -2.66 4.40
C PRO A 13 12.76 -1.75 5.61
N LEU A 14 13.55 -0.69 5.45
CA LEU A 14 13.74 0.31 6.50
C LEU A 14 12.44 1.08 6.81
N LEU A 15 11.63 1.40 5.80
CA LEU A 15 10.29 1.98 5.99
C LEU A 15 9.33 0.99 6.64
N GLY A 16 9.41 -0.30 6.29
CA GLY A 16 8.60 -1.35 6.90
C GLY A 16 8.85 -1.45 8.40
N LEU A 17 10.11 -1.68 8.77
CA LEU A 17 10.53 -1.82 10.16
C LEU A 17 10.41 -0.50 10.94
N GLY A 18 10.80 0.62 10.31
CA GLY A 18 10.71 1.96 10.88
C GLY A 18 9.27 2.41 11.11
N GLY A 19 8.37 2.12 10.17
CA GLY A 19 6.93 2.38 10.30
C GLY A 19 6.30 1.58 11.44
N ALA A 20 6.66 0.31 11.58
CA ALA A 20 6.20 -0.53 12.69
C ALA A 20 6.67 0.02 14.05
N ALA A 21 7.94 0.42 14.15
CA ALA A 21 8.49 1.04 15.35
C ALA A 21 7.81 2.38 15.69
N LEU A 22 7.57 3.23 14.69
CA LEU A 22 6.83 4.48 14.84
C LEU A 22 5.39 4.26 15.30
N SER A 23 4.73 3.20 14.82
CA SER A 23 3.39 2.84 15.27
C SER A 23 3.36 2.49 16.76
N VAL A 24 4.27 1.62 17.21
CA VAL A 24 4.38 1.23 18.64
C VAL A 24 4.69 2.45 19.51
N PHE A 25 5.53 3.36 19.03
CA PHE A 25 5.85 4.59 19.73
C PHE A 25 4.67 5.58 19.79
N GLY A 26 3.91 5.69 18.70
CA GLY A 26 2.69 6.51 18.61
C GLY A 26 1.62 6.02 19.60
N ILE A 27 1.42 4.71 19.69
CA ILE A 27 0.52 4.08 20.67
C ILE A 27 0.97 4.42 22.09
N ARG A 28 2.27 4.28 22.40
CA ARG A 28 2.83 4.60 23.73
C ARG A 28 2.72 6.08 24.10
N ARG A 29 2.74 6.99 23.12
CA ARG A 29 2.56 8.43 23.33
C ARG A 29 1.09 8.87 23.33
N GLY A 30 0.13 7.97 23.11
CA GLY A 30 -1.29 8.32 22.99
C GLY A 30 -1.61 9.15 21.74
N SER A 31 -0.76 9.12 20.71
CA SER A 31 -0.97 9.84 19.45
C SER A 31 -1.55 8.88 18.40
N GLU A 32 -2.86 8.94 18.21
CA GLU A 32 -3.60 8.13 17.23
C GLU A 32 -3.11 8.38 15.79
N THR A 33 -2.79 9.63 15.46
CA THR A 33 -2.31 10.01 14.13
C THR A 33 -0.93 9.43 13.81
N ALA A 34 -0.01 9.44 14.78
CA ALA A 34 1.31 8.82 14.63
C ALA A 34 1.23 7.29 14.55
N ALA A 35 0.34 6.68 15.33
CA ALA A 35 0.09 5.24 15.28
C ALA A 35 -0.44 4.81 13.90
N PHE A 36 -1.43 5.54 13.38
CA PHE A 36 -2.04 5.26 12.07
C PHE A 36 -1.09 5.51 10.89
N ALA A 37 -0.34 6.62 10.93
CA ALA A 37 0.65 6.92 9.90
C ALA A 37 1.79 5.90 9.90
N GLY A 38 2.27 5.50 11.08
CA GLY A 38 3.32 4.49 11.24
C GLY A 38 2.89 3.10 10.73
N SER A 39 1.68 2.65 11.07
CA SER A 39 1.15 1.37 10.58
C SER A 39 0.95 1.36 9.06
N SER A 40 0.43 2.45 8.50
CA SER A 40 0.27 2.61 7.04
C SER A 40 1.62 2.60 6.33
N ALA A 41 2.62 3.33 6.84
CA ALA A 41 3.97 3.35 6.30
C ALA A 41 4.65 1.97 6.37
N SER A 42 4.42 1.23 7.47
CA SER A 42 4.91 -0.14 7.64
C SER A 42 4.36 -1.07 6.56
N ALA A 43 3.04 -1.05 6.34
CA ALA A 43 2.39 -1.87 5.33
C ALA A 43 2.94 -1.59 3.93
N ILE A 44 3.09 -0.31 3.57
CA ILE A 44 3.69 0.10 2.29
C ILE A 44 5.13 -0.42 2.17
N GLY A 45 5.96 -0.24 3.22
CA GLY A 45 7.35 -0.68 3.22
C GLY A 45 7.50 -2.20 3.08
N ILE A 46 6.67 -2.98 3.78
CA ILE A 46 6.68 -4.44 3.70
C ILE A 46 6.30 -4.92 2.29
N ILE A 47 5.19 -4.41 1.74
CA ILE A 47 4.72 -4.78 0.39
C ILE A 47 5.77 -4.38 -0.66
N ALA A 48 6.33 -3.18 -0.55
CA ALA A 48 7.38 -2.70 -1.44
C ALA A 48 8.65 -3.57 -1.37
N THR A 49 9.03 -4.04 -0.17
CA THR A 49 10.20 -4.92 0.02
C THR A 49 10.03 -6.23 -0.74
N VAL A 50 8.84 -6.83 -0.67
CA VAL A 50 8.54 -8.06 -1.42
C VAL A 50 8.64 -7.78 -2.92
N GLY A 51 7.97 -6.74 -3.42
CA GLY A 51 8.01 -6.38 -4.85
C GLY A 51 9.42 -6.10 -5.38
N LEU A 52 10.23 -5.32 -4.66
CA LEU A 52 11.61 -5.00 -5.05
C LEU A 52 12.55 -6.20 -4.95
N SER A 53 12.30 -7.12 -4.00
CA SER A 53 13.08 -8.35 -3.86
C SER A 53 12.81 -9.36 -4.98
N MET A 54 11.56 -9.41 -5.46
CA MET A 54 11.13 -10.38 -6.46
C MET A 54 11.38 -9.89 -7.88
N PHE A 55 11.45 -8.58 -8.12
CA PHE A 55 11.77 -8.02 -9.44
C PHE A 55 13.04 -8.64 -10.04
N PRO A 56 13.01 -9.15 -11.30
CA PRO A 56 11.96 -9.02 -12.32
C PRO A 56 10.93 -10.17 -12.38
N PHE A 57 10.96 -11.11 -11.43
CA PHE A 57 10.06 -12.25 -11.37
C PHE A 57 8.79 -11.92 -10.58
N ILE A 58 7.62 -12.20 -11.15
CA ILE A 58 6.34 -12.04 -10.46
C ILE A 58 5.91 -13.38 -9.85
N LEU A 59 6.10 -14.47 -10.60
CA LEU A 59 5.84 -15.84 -10.16
C LEU A 59 6.98 -16.76 -10.64
N PRO A 60 7.93 -17.14 -9.77
CA PRO A 60 8.97 -18.10 -10.12
C PRO A 60 8.38 -19.53 -10.21
N SER A 61 8.68 -20.24 -11.29
CA SER A 61 8.32 -21.66 -11.41
C SER A 61 9.37 -22.53 -10.71
N SER A 62 8.94 -23.45 -9.86
CA SER A 62 9.83 -24.38 -9.15
C SER A 62 10.17 -25.64 -9.95
N ILE A 63 9.50 -25.88 -11.09
CA ILE A 63 9.65 -27.10 -11.91
C ILE A 63 10.48 -26.83 -13.17
N ASP A 64 10.39 -25.63 -13.76
CA ASP A 64 11.16 -25.26 -14.95
C ASP A 64 11.48 -23.77 -14.97
N SER A 65 12.77 -23.44 -14.91
CA SER A 65 13.29 -22.06 -14.89
C SER A 65 12.90 -21.26 -16.13
N HIS A 66 12.63 -21.92 -17.26
CA HIS A 66 12.27 -21.29 -18.54
C HIS A 66 10.80 -20.84 -18.62
N SER A 67 9.92 -21.35 -17.74
CA SER A 67 8.51 -20.93 -17.63
C SER A 67 8.26 -19.89 -16.54
N SER A 68 9.31 -19.26 -16.02
CA SER A 68 9.18 -18.22 -15.00
C SER A 68 8.51 -16.96 -15.58
N LEU A 69 7.42 -16.52 -14.95
CA LEU A 69 6.68 -15.32 -15.34
C LEU A 69 7.44 -14.08 -14.87
N THR A 70 8.19 -13.47 -15.79
CA THR A 70 8.84 -12.19 -15.59
C THR A 70 7.94 -11.05 -16.03
N VAL A 71 8.19 -9.83 -15.54
CA VAL A 71 7.52 -8.59 -15.98
C VAL A 71 7.49 -8.46 -17.51
N TRP A 72 8.52 -8.97 -18.19
CA TRP A 72 8.73 -8.83 -19.63
C TRP A 72 7.92 -9.82 -20.48
N ASN A 73 7.64 -11.03 -19.95
CA ASN A 73 6.87 -12.05 -20.65
C ASN A 73 5.39 -12.04 -20.25
N ALA A 74 5.07 -11.57 -19.03
CA ALA A 74 3.71 -11.55 -18.50
C ALA A 74 2.92 -10.26 -18.85
N SER A 75 3.54 -9.27 -19.49
CA SER A 75 2.87 -8.01 -19.85
C SER A 75 1.91 -8.21 -21.03
N SER A 76 0.70 -7.62 -20.94
CA SER A 76 -0.23 -7.55 -22.07
C SER A 76 0.35 -6.77 -23.26
N SER A 77 -0.30 -6.86 -24.42
CA SER A 77 0.11 -6.11 -25.62
C SER A 77 0.29 -4.61 -25.33
N ALA A 78 1.24 -3.96 -26.00
CA ALA A 78 1.55 -2.54 -25.79
C ALA A 78 0.30 -1.63 -25.94
N ARG A 79 -0.63 -2.00 -26.85
CA ARG A 79 -1.90 -1.28 -27.02
C ARG A 79 -2.79 -1.39 -25.79
N THR A 80 -3.00 -2.60 -25.26
CA THR A 80 -3.84 -2.81 -24.07
C THR A 80 -3.21 -2.17 -22.82
N LEU A 81 -1.90 -2.30 -22.65
CA LEU A 81 -1.18 -1.69 -21.53
C LEU A 81 -1.27 -0.16 -21.56
N GLY A 82 -1.12 0.44 -22.74
CA GLY A 82 -1.28 1.89 -22.93
C GLY A 82 -2.68 2.38 -22.59
N ILE A 83 -3.73 1.66 -23.00
CA ILE A 83 -5.12 2.00 -22.65
C ILE A 83 -5.33 1.92 -21.15
N MET A 84 -4.89 0.83 -20.50
CA MET A 84 -5.00 0.67 -19.05
C MET A 84 -4.24 1.76 -18.29
N LEU A 85 -3.07 2.19 -18.76
CA LEU A 85 -2.33 3.30 -18.17
C LEU A 85 -3.13 4.62 -18.22
N VAL A 86 -3.70 4.96 -19.38
CA VAL A 86 -4.52 6.18 -19.53
C VAL A 86 -5.73 6.12 -18.60
N VAL A 87 -6.41 4.97 -18.55
CA VAL A 87 -7.55 4.75 -17.64
C VAL A 87 -7.11 4.93 -16.19
N THR A 88 -6.03 4.29 -15.74
CA THR A 88 -5.53 4.43 -14.37
C THR A 88 -5.16 5.88 -14.05
N VAL A 89 -4.47 6.59 -14.95
CA VAL A 89 -4.07 7.98 -14.73
C VAL A 89 -5.27 8.92 -14.57
N VAL A 90 -6.40 8.64 -15.22
CA VAL A 90 -7.61 9.47 -15.11
C VAL A 90 -8.50 9.03 -13.94
N PHE A 91 -8.80 7.74 -13.81
CA PHE A 91 -9.76 7.24 -12.83
C PHE A 91 -9.19 7.12 -11.42
N LEU A 92 -7.90 6.75 -11.27
CA LEU A 92 -7.28 6.63 -9.94
C LEU A 92 -7.33 7.94 -9.14
N PRO A 93 -6.94 9.13 -9.68
CA PRO A 93 -7.03 10.37 -8.91
C PRO A 93 -8.48 10.75 -8.59
N ILE A 94 -9.45 10.45 -9.47
CA ILE A 94 -10.88 10.70 -9.20
C ILE A 94 -11.35 9.84 -8.02
N VAL A 95 -11.02 8.54 -8.03
CA VAL A 95 -11.36 7.63 -6.93
C VAL A 95 -10.73 8.10 -5.63
N LEU A 96 -9.44 8.45 -5.62
CA LEU A 96 -8.76 8.96 -4.43
C LEU A 96 -9.37 10.27 -3.91
N ALA A 97 -9.75 11.19 -4.80
CA ALA A 97 -10.40 12.45 -4.43
C ALA A 97 -11.77 12.20 -3.78
N TYR A 98 -12.58 11.30 -4.36
CA TYR A 98 -13.87 10.92 -3.79
C TYR A 98 -13.70 10.22 -2.44
N THR A 99 -12.77 9.27 -2.32
CA THR A 99 -12.48 8.59 -1.06
C THR A 99 -12.03 9.60 0.01
N ALA A 100 -11.11 10.51 -0.31
CA ALA A 100 -10.65 11.55 0.62
C ALA A 100 -11.80 12.48 1.05
N TRP A 101 -12.68 12.86 0.12
CA TRP A 101 -13.87 13.64 0.44
C TRP A 101 -14.83 12.87 1.36
N ALA A 102 -15.10 11.60 1.09
CA ALA A 102 -15.96 10.77 1.92
C ALA A 102 -15.42 10.61 3.35
N TYR A 103 -14.11 10.36 3.51
CA TYR A 103 -13.46 10.34 4.82
C TYR A 103 -13.55 11.70 5.55
N LYS A 104 -13.46 12.81 4.81
CA LYS A 104 -13.65 14.15 5.38
C LYS A 104 -15.09 14.38 5.84
N VAL A 105 -16.08 13.91 5.07
CA VAL A 105 -17.51 14.06 5.40
C VAL A 105 -17.87 13.25 6.64
N MET A 106 -17.36 12.03 6.77
CA MET A 106 -17.57 11.17 7.94
C MET A 106 -16.63 11.48 9.11
N PHE A 107 -15.87 12.58 9.03
CA PHE A 107 -14.88 12.91 10.06
C PHE A 107 -15.56 13.37 11.34
N GLY A 108 -15.59 12.49 12.34
CA GLY A 108 -16.15 12.75 13.66
C GLY A 108 -15.84 11.61 14.61
N ARG A 109 -15.79 11.90 15.91
CA ARG A 109 -15.69 10.84 16.94
C ARG A 109 -17.09 10.32 17.20
N VAL A 110 -17.32 9.03 16.96
CA VAL A 110 -18.59 8.38 17.33
C VAL A 110 -18.53 8.09 18.83
N THR A 111 -19.40 8.74 19.61
CA THR A 111 -19.48 8.50 21.06
C THR A 111 -20.55 7.44 21.35
N ALA A 112 -20.31 6.58 22.34
CA ALA A 112 -21.29 5.54 22.74
C ALA A 112 -22.67 6.13 23.10
N HIS A 113 -22.73 7.36 23.59
CA HIS A 113 -23.98 8.08 23.85
C HIS A 113 -24.74 8.43 22.55
N GLU A 114 -24.06 8.77 21.46
CA GLU A 114 -24.71 9.07 20.17
C GLU A 114 -25.32 7.81 19.55
N VAL A 115 -24.63 6.67 19.66
CA VAL A 115 -25.14 5.36 19.23
C VAL A 115 -26.36 4.94 20.04
N ALA A 116 -26.37 5.21 21.36
CA ALA A 116 -27.50 4.86 22.23
C ALA A 116 -28.75 5.75 22.01
N THR A 117 -28.58 6.96 21.46
CA THR A 117 -29.68 7.94 21.35
C THR A 117 -30.31 7.95 19.95
N ASN A 118 -29.57 7.51 18.92
CA ASN A 118 -30.06 7.55 17.54
C ASN A 118 -30.31 6.12 17.00
N PRO A 119 -31.57 5.77 16.64
CA PRO A 119 -31.91 4.44 16.14
C PRO A 119 -31.34 4.12 14.75
N ASP A 120 -30.77 5.11 14.06
CA ASP A 120 -30.16 4.98 12.73
C ASP A 120 -28.64 4.64 12.78
N PHE A 121 -28.03 4.64 13.97
CA PHE A 121 -26.65 4.20 14.16
C PHE A 121 -26.65 2.72 14.60
N TYR A 122 -26.04 1.85 13.79
CA TYR A 122 -25.88 0.41 14.06
C TYR A 122 -24.52 0.09 14.69
#